data_AF-A0A7R9LK92-F1
#
_entry.id   AF-A0A7R9LK92-F1
#
_cell.length_a   1.000
_cell.length_b   1.000
_cell.length_c   1.000
_cell.angle_alpha   90.00
_cell.angle_beta   90.00
_cell.angle_gamma   90.00
#
_symmetry.space_group_name_H-M   'P 1'
#
loop_
_entity.id
_entity.type
_entity.pdbx_description
1 polymer ?
#
loop_
_entity_poly.entity_id
_entity_poly.type
_entity_poly.pdbx_seq_one_letter_code
_entity_poly.pdbx_strand_id
1 'polypeptide(L)'
;MQTHEHFNTTNTAFARITEQPAKCGVRFRYECEGRISGAIPGQSSTTVRPTFPTIQLFNHSGRAKVVVSCVTKNHPFRAHPHNLVGKKSCKDGVCSLVFADGVCVFNNLGILCAKRKDIRERLRVREALRVDPFRTGFGHKSQAFKIIDLAVIRLCFQVYLESAPDVFDVALEPLVSEPIFDKKAMSELAIAKLSHYSAPVGGGQDIVLLCDRVVKDDIRIRFWEERDDCLYWEAFADFKASDIHKHFAISFRSPKYCDLSVQNAIPVNVELVRPSP
;
A
#
# COMPACT_ATOMS: atom_id res chain seq x y z
N MET A 1 -45.61 -35.10 0.53
CA MET A 1 -44.55 -34.62 -0.38
C MET A 1 -43.96 -33.34 0.20
N GLN A 2 -42.82 -33.43 0.88
CA GLN A 2 -41.97 -32.28 1.16
C GLN A 2 -40.58 -32.66 0.67
N THR A 3 -40.16 -31.99 -0.40
CA THR A 3 -38.85 -32.15 -1.05
C THR A 3 -37.82 -31.41 -0.21
N HIS A 4 -36.97 -32.18 0.48
CA HIS A 4 -35.76 -31.66 1.11
C HIS A 4 -34.75 -31.30 0.01
N GLU A 5 -34.59 -30.01 -0.27
CA GLU A 5 -33.46 -29.51 -1.05
C GLU A 5 -32.16 -29.76 -0.26
N HIS A 6 -31.36 -30.71 -0.75
CA HIS A 6 -29.99 -30.88 -0.32
C HIS A 6 -29.15 -29.73 -0.88
N PHE A 7 -28.83 -28.76 -0.02
CA PHE A 7 -27.73 -27.84 -0.28
C PHE A 7 -26.41 -28.62 -0.24
N ASN A 8 -25.97 -29.13 -1.39
CA ASN A 8 -24.60 -29.58 -1.58
C ASN A 8 -23.69 -28.34 -1.62
N THR A 9 -23.16 -27.94 -0.47
CA THR A 9 -22.06 -26.99 -0.38
C THR A 9 -20.83 -27.65 -1.03
N THR A 10 -20.55 -27.32 -2.28
CA THR A 10 -19.37 -27.86 -2.97
C THR A 10 -18.12 -27.33 -2.27
N ASN A 11 -17.37 -28.25 -1.67
CA ASN A 11 -16.13 -27.98 -0.92
C ASN A 11 -14.97 -27.65 -1.88
N THR A 12 -15.11 -26.59 -2.69
CA THR A 12 -14.10 -26.20 -3.69
C THR A 12 -12.91 -25.55 -3.01
N ALA A 13 -11.72 -25.89 -3.50
CA ALA A 13 -10.47 -25.31 -3.03
C ALA A 13 -10.39 -23.82 -3.38
N PHE A 14 -9.96 -23.00 -2.44
CA PHE A 14 -9.73 -21.56 -2.64
C PHE A 14 -8.59 -21.06 -1.77
N ALA A 15 -7.98 -19.94 -2.15
CA ALA A 15 -6.96 -19.29 -1.35
C ALA A 15 -7.47 -17.95 -0.81
N ARG A 16 -6.90 -17.48 0.30
CA ARG A 16 -7.19 -16.16 0.87
C ARG A 16 -5.90 -15.51 1.38
N ILE A 17 -5.82 -14.19 1.28
CA ILE A 17 -4.77 -13.42 1.95
C ILE A 17 -5.13 -13.32 3.43
N THR A 18 -4.30 -13.88 4.31
CA THR A 18 -4.51 -13.89 5.77
C THR A 18 -3.71 -12.80 6.48
N GLU A 19 -2.60 -12.35 5.88
CA GLU A 19 -1.84 -11.18 6.30
C GLU A 19 -1.60 -10.32 5.06
N GLN A 20 -2.21 -9.14 5.02
CA GLN A 20 -2.00 -8.17 3.94
C GLN A 20 -0.61 -7.53 4.06
N PRO A 21 -0.02 -7.02 2.96
CA PRO A 21 1.19 -6.20 3.05
C PRO A 21 0.88 -4.87 3.76
N ALA A 22 1.85 -4.34 4.49
CA ALA A 22 1.76 -3.00 5.03
C ALA A 22 1.66 -1.97 3.89
N LYS A 23 0.71 -1.06 4.02
CA LYS A 23 0.42 -0.02 3.02
C LYS A 23 1.63 0.83 2.66
N CYS A 24 2.45 1.22 3.65
CA CYS A 24 3.64 2.05 3.45
C CYS A 24 4.84 1.55 4.28
N GLY A 25 5.16 0.26 4.16
CA GLY A 25 6.21 -0.36 4.97
C GLY A 25 7.61 -0.36 4.32
N VAL A 26 7.71 -0.13 3.01
CA VAL A 26 8.93 -0.45 2.25
C VAL A 26 9.27 0.62 1.22
N ARG A 27 10.56 0.95 1.11
CA ARG A 27 11.09 1.81 0.05
C ARG A 27 11.37 1.01 -1.20
N PHE A 28 10.84 1.41 -2.34
CA PHE A 28 11.17 0.80 -3.61
C PHE A 28 12.59 1.23 -4.01
N ARG A 29 13.38 0.30 -4.54
CA ARG A 29 14.80 0.54 -4.85
C ARG A 29 15.06 0.44 -6.33
N TYR A 30 15.91 1.33 -6.84
CA TYR A 30 16.44 1.18 -8.18
C TYR A 30 17.59 0.18 -8.20
N GLU A 31 17.74 -0.51 -9.32
CA GLU A 31 18.84 -1.46 -9.56
C GLU A 31 20.22 -0.83 -9.38
N CYS A 32 20.38 0.43 -9.81
CA CYS A 32 21.63 1.18 -9.64
C CYS A 32 21.96 1.55 -8.19
N GLU A 33 21.07 1.32 -7.21
CA GLU A 33 21.38 1.52 -5.78
C GLU A 33 22.25 0.39 -5.20
N GLY A 34 22.44 -0.72 -5.94
CA GLY A 34 23.30 -1.84 -5.52
C GLY A 34 22.82 -2.57 -4.26
N ARG A 35 21.58 -2.32 -3.83
CA ARG A 35 20.95 -2.92 -2.65
C ARG A 35 19.54 -3.38 -3.01
N ILE A 36 19.19 -4.57 -2.53
CA ILE A 36 17.83 -5.08 -2.64
C ILE A 36 16.95 -4.31 -1.64
N SER A 37 15.71 -4.02 -2.02
CA SER A 37 14.73 -3.47 -1.10
C SER A 37 14.54 -4.42 0.10
N GLY A 38 14.24 -3.86 1.28
CA GLY A 38 13.90 -4.67 2.44
C GLY A 38 12.67 -5.54 2.17
N ALA A 39 12.46 -6.57 2.98
CA ALA A 39 11.25 -7.39 2.89
C ALA A 39 10.00 -6.51 3.08
N ILE A 40 8.98 -6.73 2.24
CA ILE A 40 7.65 -6.12 2.40
C ILE A 40 7.09 -6.64 3.73
N PRO A 41 6.87 -5.78 4.73
CA PRO A 41 6.29 -6.21 5.99
C PRO A 41 4.78 -6.46 5.84
N GLY A 42 4.23 -7.26 6.73
CA GLY A 42 2.78 -7.45 6.88
C GLY A 42 2.13 -6.23 7.53
N GLN A 43 0.82 -6.08 7.34
CA GLN A 43 0.02 -4.99 7.91
C GLN A 43 0.04 -4.99 9.45
N SER A 44 0.12 -6.15 10.08
CA SER A 44 0.20 -6.30 11.55
C SER A 44 1.65 -6.29 12.07
N SER A 45 2.63 -6.05 11.21
CA SER A 45 4.04 -6.14 11.55
C SER A 45 4.44 -5.05 12.54
N THR A 46 5.18 -5.44 13.57
CA THR A 46 5.78 -4.52 14.55
C THR A 46 7.30 -4.68 14.59
N THR A 47 8.01 -3.79 15.28
CA THR A 47 9.47 -3.89 15.47
C THR A 47 9.88 -5.15 16.25
N VAL A 48 9.05 -5.57 17.20
CA VAL A 48 9.30 -6.74 18.05
C VAL A 48 8.81 -8.03 17.40
N ARG A 49 7.70 -7.98 16.68
CA ARG A 49 7.06 -9.12 16.02
C ARG A 49 6.87 -8.81 14.53
N PRO A 50 7.90 -9.06 13.70
CA PRO A 50 7.78 -8.85 12.27
C PRO A 50 6.83 -9.89 11.66
N THR A 51 5.85 -9.41 10.89
CA THR A 51 4.95 -10.25 10.07
C THR A 51 5.18 -9.94 8.60
N PHE A 52 4.65 -10.78 7.71
CA PHE A 52 4.88 -10.68 6.27
C PHE A 52 3.62 -11.08 5.51
N PRO A 53 3.45 -10.61 4.25
CA PRO A 53 2.32 -11.01 3.43
C PRO A 53 2.18 -12.54 3.44
N THR A 54 0.96 -13.02 3.68
CA THR A 54 0.69 -14.44 3.86
C THR A 54 -0.61 -14.81 3.15
N ILE A 55 -0.60 -15.93 2.44
CA ILE A 55 -1.82 -16.55 1.92
C ILE A 55 -2.04 -17.90 2.59
N GLN A 56 -3.31 -18.30 2.69
CA GLN A 56 -3.72 -19.60 3.16
C GLN A 56 -4.64 -20.26 2.12
N LEU A 57 -4.41 -21.54 1.89
CA LEU A 57 -5.19 -22.42 1.04
C LEU A 57 -6.19 -23.20 1.90
N PHE A 58 -7.43 -23.24 1.44
CA PHE A 58 -8.56 -23.89 2.09
C PHE A 58 -9.09 -25.00 1.19
N ASN A 59 -9.68 -26.02 1.82
CA ASN A 59 -10.34 -27.15 1.15
C ASN A 59 -9.45 -27.91 0.15
N HIS A 60 -8.14 -27.91 0.38
CA HIS A 60 -7.17 -28.69 -0.38
C HIS A 60 -6.09 -29.22 0.57
N SER A 61 -5.75 -30.50 0.42
CA SER A 61 -4.64 -31.15 1.11
C SER A 61 -3.65 -31.61 0.06
N GLY A 62 -2.48 -30.98 -0.01
CA GLY A 62 -1.51 -31.23 -1.07
C GLY A 62 -0.60 -30.05 -1.35
N ARG A 63 0.35 -30.22 -2.27
CA ARG A 63 1.23 -29.14 -2.67
C ARG A 63 0.49 -28.19 -3.61
N ALA A 64 0.82 -26.91 -3.48
CA ALA A 64 0.40 -25.89 -4.41
C ALA A 64 1.59 -25.03 -4.82
N LYS A 65 1.54 -24.49 -6.03
CA LYS A 65 2.48 -23.50 -6.53
C LYS A 65 1.82 -22.13 -6.52
N VAL A 66 2.50 -21.14 -5.98
CA VAL A 66 2.08 -19.74 -6.07
C VAL A 66 3.05 -18.95 -6.92
N VAL A 67 2.51 -18.16 -7.84
CA VAL A 67 3.22 -17.19 -8.66
C VAL A 67 2.77 -15.79 -8.24
N VAL A 68 3.72 -14.95 -7.83
CA VAL A 68 3.45 -13.59 -7.34
C VAL A 68 4.06 -12.58 -8.29
N SER A 69 3.27 -11.58 -8.68
CA SER A 69 3.69 -10.50 -9.56
C SER A 69 3.07 -9.16 -9.15
N CYS A 70 3.69 -8.05 -9.56
CA CYS A 70 3.17 -6.71 -9.32
C CYS A 70 2.09 -6.36 -10.35
N VAL A 71 0.96 -5.82 -9.89
CA VAL A 71 -0.10 -5.27 -10.74
C VAL A 71 -0.42 -3.81 -10.37
N THR A 72 -1.11 -3.09 -11.25
CA THR A 72 -1.54 -1.70 -11.04
C THR A 72 -2.54 -1.57 -9.88
N LYS A 73 -2.63 -0.38 -9.26
CA LYS A 73 -3.52 -0.11 -8.10
C LYS A 73 -5.01 -0.31 -8.42
N ASN A 74 -5.45 0.09 -9.60
CA ASN A 74 -6.86 0.19 -9.96
C ASN A 74 -7.27 -0.89 -10.96
N HIS A 75 -8.55 -1.28 -10.92
CA HIS A 75 -9.18 -2.12 -11.92
C HIS A 75 -9.29 -1.36 -13.26
N PRO A 76 -9.14 -2.03 -14.42
CA PRO A 76 -8.65 -3.41 -14.58
C PRO A 76 -7.18 -3.55 -14.18
N PHE A 77 -6.87 -4.54 -13.35
CA PHE A 77 -5.51 -4.77 -12.85
C PHE A 77 -4.60 -5.25 -13.98
N ARG A 78 -3.57 -4.44 -14.28
CA ARG A 78 -2.60 -4.70 -15.35
C ARG A 78 -1.24 -5.04 -14.78
N ALA A 79 -0.43 -5.78 -15.55
CA ALA A 79 0.95 -6.03 -15.19
C ALA A 79 1.71 -4.71 -14.95
N HIS A 80 2.39 -4.63 -13.81
CA HIS A 80 3.19 -3.46 -13.41
C HIS A 80 4.67 -3.65 -13.79
N PRO A 81 5.40 -2.59 -14.19
CA PRO A 81 6.81 -2.68 -14.60
C PRO A 81 7.80 -2.90 -13.43
N HIS A 82 7.35 -2.80 -12.18
CA HIS A 82 8.23 -3.05 -11.03
C HIS A 82 8.47 -4.54 -10.86
N ASN A 83 9.69 -4.90 -10.48
CA ASN A 83 10.08 -6.29 -10.30
C ASN A 83 10.00 -6.66 -8.81
N LEU A 84 9.49 -7.86 -8.52
CA LEU A 84 9.74 -8.51 -7.25
C LEU A 84 11.14 -9.09 -7.26
N VAL A 85 11.89 -8.82 -6.19
CA VAL A 85 13.25 -9.31 -5.95
C VAL A 85 13.31 -9.95 -4.58
N GLY A 86 14.25 -10.86 -4.33
CA GLY A 86 14.24 -11.62 -3.10
C GLY A 86 15.17 -12.82 -3.12
N LYS A 87 14.82 -13.86 -2.34
CA LYS A 87 15.44 -15.19 -2.40
C LYS A 87 15.48 -15.75 -3.83
N LYS A 88 16.18 -16.86 -4.04
CA LYS A 88 16.33 -17.58 -5.33
C LYS A 88 15.00 -17.87 -6.07
N SER A 89 13.86 -17.81 -5.39
CA SER A 89 12.51 -17.96 -5.95
C SER A 89 12.04 -16.78 -6.81
N CYS A 90 12.70 -15.61 -6.73
CA CYS A 90 12.40 -14.45 -7.56
C CYS A 90 13.26 -14.49 -8.83
N LYS A 91 12.64 -14.65 -9.99
CA LYS A 91 13.31 -14.61 -11.30
C LYS A 91 12.54 -13.71 -12.25
N ASP A 92 13.28 -12.89 -13.00
CA ASP A 92 12.73 -11.97 -14.00
C ASP A 92 11.56 -11.13 -13.45
N GLY A 93 11.65 -10.75 -12.17
CA GLY A 93 10.72 -9.90 -11.41
C GLY A 93 9.43 -10.57 -10.91
N VAL A 94 9.33 -11.88 -10.99
CA VAL A 94 8.20 -12.69 -10.51
C VAL A 94 8.71 -13.65 -9.43
N CYS A 95 7.96 -13.82 -8.34
CA CYS A 95 8.30 -14.81 -7.32
C CYS A 95 7.48 -16.09 -7.54
N SER A 96 8.12 -17.26 -7.54
CA SER A 96 7.44 -18.55 -7.63
C SER A 96 7.85 -19.47 -6.49
N LEU A 97 6.89 -20.04 -5.77
CA LEU A 97 7.12 -20.92 -4.62
C LEU A 97 6.19 -22.14 -4.69
N VAL A 98 6.65 -23.28 -4.19
CA VAL A 98 5.82 -24.46 -3.92
C VAL A 98 5.69 -24.60 -2.41
N PHE A 99 4.48 -24.84 -1.91
CA PHE A 99 4.18 -24.99 -0.49
C PHE A 99 3.20 -26.15 -0.27
N ALA A 100 3.27 -26.81 0.89
CA ALA A 100 2.44 -27.99 1.21
C ALA A 100 1.55 -27.79 2.45
N ASP A 101 1.95 -26.93 3.38
CA ASP A 101 1.30 -26.78 4.70
C ASP A 101 0.05 -25.89 4.67
N GLY A 102 -0.54 -25.70 3.49
CA GLY A 102 -1.67 -24.80 3.26
C GLY A 102 -1.36 -23.31 3.47
N VAL A 103 -0.26 -22.94 4.12
CA VAL A 103 0.13 -21.55 4.39
C VAL A 103 1.41 -21.20 3.63
N CYS A 104 1.44 -20.03 2.99
CA CYS A 104 2.62 -19.53 2.30
C CYS A 104 2.94 -18.09 2.75
N VAL A 105 4.14 -17.91 3.32
CA VAL A 105 4.62 -16.63 3.89
C VAL A 105 5.70 -16.03 2.99
N PHE A 106 5.56 -14.74 2.67
CA PHE A 106 6.43 -14.02 1.74
C PHE A 106 7.43 -13.08 2.45
N ASN A 107 8.28 -13.62 3.32
CA ASN A 107 9.15 -12.84 4.20
C ASN A 107 10.45 -12.28 3.60
N ASN A 108 10.64 -12.41 2.29
CA ASN A 108 11.87 -11.99 1.58
C ASN A 108 11.55 -11.40 0.21
N LEU A 109 10.41 -10.71 0.08
CA LEU A 109 10.07 -9.97 -1.13
C LEU A 109 10.44 -8.50 -0.98
N GLY A 110 11.27 -7.99 -1.87
CA GLY A 110 11.53 -6.57 -2.06
C GLY A 110 11.03 -6.10 -3.42
N ILE A 111 10.94 -4.78 -3.60
CA ILE A 111 10.47 -4.16 -4.84
C ILE A 111 11.62 -3.41 -5.51
N LEU A 112 11.92 -3.82 -6.73
CA LEU A 112 12.89 -3.19 -7.62
C LEU A 112 12.14 -2.32 -8.62
N CYS A 113 12.12 -1.01 -8.40
CA CYS A 113 11.35 -0.08 -9.23
C CYS A 113 11.99 0.16 -10.60
N ALA A 114 11.12 0.32 -11.60
CA ALA A 114 11.51 0.66 -12.96
C ALA A 114 11.78 2.16 -13.09
N LYS A 115 12.80 2.54 -13.87
CA LYS A 115 12.91 3.92 -14.36
C LYS A 115 11.92 4.11 -15.50
N ARG A 116 11.49 5.36 -15.71
CA ARG A 116 10.56 5.74 -16.80
C ARG A 116 10.98 5.17 -18.16
N LYS A 117 12.26 5.30 -18.52
CA LYS A 117 12.80 4.78 -19.79
C LYS A 117 12.73 3.25 -19.94
N ASP A 118 12.72 2.52 -18.83
CA ASP A 118 12.81 1.05 -18.83
C ASP A 118 11.43 0.37 -18.73
N ILE A 119 10.35 1.14 -18.56
CA ILE A 119 8.97 0.61 -18.37
C ILE A 119 8.57 -0.32 -19.50
N ARG A 120 8.76 0.10 -20.76
CA ARG A 120 8.36 -0.69 -21.93
C ARG A 120 9.07 -2.04 -21.98
N GLU A 121 10.37 -2.04 -21.70
CA GLU A 121 11.18 -3.24 -21.74
C GLU A 121 10.80 -4.21 -20.61
N ARG A 122 10.59 -3.71 -19.39
CA ARG A 122 10.15 -4.56 -18.28
C ARG A 122 8.79 -5.20 -18.52
N LEU A 123 7.87 -4.46 -19.13
CA LEU A 123 6.57 -5.02 -19.51
C LEU A 123 6.68 -6.02 -20.67
N ARG A 124 7.67 -5.90 -21.57
CA ARG A 124 7.92 -6.92 -22.62
C ARG A 124 8.40 -8.23 -22.00
N VAL A 125 9.30 -8.15 -21.02
CA VAL A 125 9.71 -9.33 -20.24
C VAL A 125 8.50 -10.00 -19.59
N ARG A 126 7.57 -9.23 -19.01
CA ARG A 126 6.32 -9.79 -18.45
C ARG A 126 5.45 -10.53 -19.46
N GLU A 127 5.32 -9.97 -20.66
CA GLU A 127 4.56 -10.58 -21.74
C GLU A 127 5.22 -11.87 -22.24
N ALA A 128 6.54 -11.88 -22.40
CA ALA A 128 7.28 -13.07 -22.77
C ALA A 128 7.11 -14.21 -21.75
N LEU A 129 7.06 -13.86 -20.45
CA LEU A 129 6.78 -14.81 -19.37
C LEU A 129 5.30 -15.23 -19.27
N ARG A 130 4.41 -14.61 -20.07
CA ARG A 130 2.95 -14.81 -20.03
C ARG A 130 2.33 -14.55 -18.66
N VAL A 131 2.86 -13.56 -17.93
CA VAL A 131 2.38 -13.18 -16.61
C VAL A 131 1.37 -12.05 -16.75
N ASP A 132 0.10 -12.42 -16.93
CA ASP A 132 -1.05 -11.53 -17.03
C ASP A 132 -2.23 -12.15 -16.28
N PRO A 133 -2.28 -11.99 -14.94
CA PRO A 133 -3.24 -12.69 -14.09
C PRO A 133 -4.70 -12.48 -14.48
N PHE A 134 -5.02 -11.33 -15.07
CA PHE A 134 -6.37 -10.90 -15.43
C PHE A 134 -6.61 -10.85 -16.94
N ARG A 135 -5.69 -11.39 -17.75
CA ARG A 135 -5.79 -11.44 -19.23
C ARG A 135 -6.11 -10.07 -19.84
N THR A 136 -5.51 -9.03 -19.27
CA THR A 136 -5.71 -7.64 -19.69
C THR A 136 -4.90 -7.25 -20.92
N GLY A 137 -4.00 -8.12 -21.34
CA GLY A 137 -3.02 -7.87 -22.38
C GLY A 137 -1.97 -6.85 -21.96
N PHE A 138 -1.15 -6.45 -22.93
CA PHE A 138 -0.02 -5.55 -22.70
C PHE A 138 -0.05 -4.27 -23.56
N GLY A 139 -1.17 -3.96 -24.20
CA GLY A 139 -1.31 -2.74 -25.03
C GLY A 139 -1.03 -1.44 -24.25
N HIS A 140 -1.20 -1.50 -22.92
CA HIS A 140 -0.95 -0.42 -21.97
C HIS A 140 0.52 0.03 -21.92
N LYS A 141 1.47 -0.78 -22.43
CA LYS A 141 2.88 -0.42 -22.66
C LYS A 141 3.06 0.89 -23.44
N SER A 142 2.19 1.15 -24.42
CA SER A 142 2.29 2.31 -25.30
C SER A 142 1.99 3.62 -24.56
N GLN A 143 1.04 3.58 -23.61
CA GLN A 143 0.57 4.72 -22.83
C GLN A 143 1.00 4.67 -21.36
N ALA A 144 1.94 3.79 -21.00
CA ALA A 144 2.26 3.44 -19.62
C ALA A 144 2.52 4.65 -18.72
N PHE A 145 3.12 5.73 -19.24
CA PHE A 145 3.39 6.96 -18.50
C PHE A 145 2.16 7.71 -17.99
N LYS A 146 0.98 7.49 -18.58
CA LYS A 146 -0.28 8.15 -18.20
C LYS A 146 -1.11 7.33 -17.22
N ILE A 147 -0.94 6.02 -17.24
CA ILE A 147 -1.85 5.06 -16.58
C ILE A 147 -1.20 4.27 -15.45
N ILE A 148 0.14 4.15 -15.44
CA ILE A 148 0.87 3.42 -14.41
C ILE A 148 1.44 4.41 -13.40
N ASP A 149 0.94 4.33 -12.18
CA ASP A 149 1.52 5.02 -11.04
C ASP A 149 2.70 4.22 -10.49
N LEU A 150 3.92 4.74 -10.63
CA LEU A 150 5.14 4.09 -10.17
C LEU A 150 5.34 4.16 -8.65
N ALA A 151 4.55 4.97 -7.94
CA ALA A 151 4.62 5.09 -6.49
C ALA A 151 3.77 4.04 -5.77
N VAL A 152 3.00 3.21 -6.49
CA VAL A 152 2.09 2.24 -5.88
C VAL A 152 1.98 0.96 -6.71
N ILE A 153 1.91 -0.18 -6.05
CA ILE A 153 1.60 -1.47 -6.67
C ILE A 153 0.53 -2.21 -5.85
N ARG A 154 0.00 -3.30 -6.40
CA ARG A 154 -0.59 -4.39 -5.62
C ARG A 154 0.19 -5.68 -5.93
N LEU A 155 0.23 -6.62 -4.98
CA LEU A 155 0.70 -7.98 -5.24
C LEU A 155 -0.47 -8.79 -5.78
N CYS A 156 -0.25 -9.55 -6.85
CA CYS A 156 -1.19 -10.53 -7.35
C CYS A 156 -0.64 -11.93 -7.10
N PHE A 157 -1.40 -12.78 -6.43
CA PHE A 157 -1.06 -14.17 -6.12
C PHE A 157 -1.89 -15.09 -7.01
N GLN A 158 -1.22 -15.82 -7.92
CA GLN A 158 -1.84 -16.86 -8.73
C GLN A 158 -1.47 -18.21 -8.14
N VAL A 159 -2.46 -18.95 -7.66
CA VAL A 159 -2.27 -20.26 -7.02
C VAL A 159 -2.68 -21.37 -7.99
N TYR A 160 -1.84 -22.39 -8.10
CA TYR A 160 -2.03 -23.57 -8.93
C TYR A 160 -1.90 -24.80 -8.05
N LEU A 161 -2.94 -25.64 -8.01
CA LEU A 161 -2.92 -26.90 -7.27
C LEU A 161 -2.21 -27.97 -8.08
N GLU A 162 -1.59 -28.91 -7.36
CA GLU A 162 -0.96 -30.08 -7.95
C GLU A 162 -2.02 -31.12 -8.36
N SER A 163 -2.06 -31.49 -9.64
CA SER A 163 -2.94 -32.55 -10.16
C SER A 163 -2.24 -33.91 -10.28
N ALA A 164 -0.92 -33.90 -10.45
CA ALA A 164 -0.03 -35.06 -10.48
C ALA A 164 1.37 -34.63 -9.98
N PRO A 165 2.28 -35.56 -9.60
CA PRO A 165 3.60 -35.20 -9.08
C PRO A 165 4.34 -34.17 -9.96
N ASP A 166 4.61 -33.00 -9.37
CA ASP A 166 5.23 -31.79 -9.94
C ASP A 166 4.46 -31.13 -11.11
N VAL A 167 3.18 -31.47 -11.29
CA VAL A 167 2.27 -30.88 -12.28
C VAL A 167 1.27 -29.95 -11.59
N PHE A 168 1.48 -28.63 -11.75
CA PHE A 168 0.64 -27.58 -11.15
C PHE A 168 -0.18 -26.86 -12.21
N ASP A 169 -1.36 -27.37 -12.55
CA ASP A 169 -2.19 -26.90 -13.67
C ASP A 169 -3.64 -26.52 -13.30
N VAL A 170 -4.09 -26.84 -12.09
CA VAL A 170 -5.42 -26.44 -11.59
C VAL A 170 -5.34 -25.03 -10.99
N ALA A 171 -5.65 -24.02 -11.80
CA ALA A 171 -5.61 -22.62 -11.38
C ALA A 171 -6.79 -22.22 -10.48
N LEU A 172 -6.50 -21.54 -9.38
CA LEU A 172 -7.49 -20.87 -8.54
C LEU A 172 -7.70 -19.42 -8.99
N GLU A 173 -8.73 -18.76 -8.45
CA GLU A 173 -8.96 -17.33 -8.67
C GLU A 173 -7.76 -16.50 -8.17
N PRO A 174 -7.21 -15.58 -8.99
CA PRO A 174 -6.10 -14.73 -8.56
C PRO A 174 -6.48 -13.81 -7.40
N LEU A 175 -5.63 -13.74 -6.39
CA LEU A 175 -5.82 -12.85 -5.25
C LEU A 175 -5.04 -11.56 -5.45
N VAL A 176 -5.63 -10.41 -5.11
CA VAL A 176 -4.94 -9.12 -5.17
C VAL A 176 -4.85 -8.53 -3.78
N SER A 177 -3.65 -8.14 -3.36
CA SER A 177 -3.41 -7.49 -2.07
C SER A 177 -3.96 -6.09 -2.01
N GLU A 178 -4.02 -5.53 -0.80
CA GLU A 178 -4.09 -4.08 -0.61
C GLU A 178 -2.92 -3.34 -1.29
N PRO A 179 -3.08 -2.04 -1.65
CA PRO A 179 -2.02 -1.27 -2.30
C PRO A 179 -0.81 -1.11 -1.40
N ILE A 180 0.37 -1.25 -1.99
CA ILE A 180 1.67 -0.97 -1.37
C ILE A 180 2.23 0.28 -2.02
N PHE A 181 2.46 1.31 -1.23
CA PHE A 181 3.04 2.57 -1.65
C PHE A 181 4.54 2.59 -1.37
N ASP A 182 5.31 3.19 -2.28
CA ASP A 182 6.74 3.44 -2.08
C ASP A 182 6.90 4.39 -0.90
N LYS A 183 7.54 3.93 0.19
CA LYS A 183 7.85 4.77 1.36
C LYS A 183 8.65 6.03 1.02
N LYS A 184 9.40 6.02 -0.09
CA LYS A 184 10.10 7.23 -0.57
C LYS A 184 9.14 8.26 -1.17
N ALA A 185 8.05 7.81 -1.80
CA ALA A 185 7.04 8.68 -2.41
C ALA A 185 5.95 9.07 -1.40
N MET A 186 5.61 8.18 -0.47
CA MET A 186 4.70 8.38 0.64
C MET A 186 5.49 8.39 1.96
N SER A 187 6.14 9.53 2.26
CA SER A 187 6.78 9.75 3.57
C SER A 187 5.78 9.50 4.72
N GLU A 188 6.23 9.21 5.93
CA GLU A 188 5.32 9.35 7.08
C GLU A 188 5.09 10.85 7.34
N LEU A 189 3.90 11.24 7.76
CA LEU A 189 3.64 12.62 8.16
C LEU A 189 4.13 12.79 9.59
N ALA A 190 5.10 13.68 9.80
CA ALA A 190 5.63 14.00 11.11
C ALA A 190 5.78 15.50 11.25
N ILE A 191 5.25 16.04 12.35
CA ILE A 191 5.48 17.42 12.76
C ILE A 191 6.77 17.42 13.58
N ALA A 192 7.79 18.14 13.10
CA ALA A 192 9.07 18.27 13.78
C ALA A 192 9.04 19.39 14.82
N LYS A 193 8.41 20.54 14.48
CA LYS A 193 8.35 21.70 15.37
C LYS A 193 7.24 22.68 14.95
N LEU A 194 6.67 23.39 15.92
CA LEU A 194 5.82 24.56 15.70
C LEU A 194 6.51 25.83 16.19
N SER A 195 6.26 26.96 15.52
CA SER A 195 6.70 28.27 16.01
C SER A 195 5.92 28.73 17.24
N HIS A 196 4.64 28.35 17.33
CA HIS A 196 3.75 28.64 18.46
C HIS A 196 2.97 27.39 18.86
N TYR A 197 2.80 27.19 20.17
CA TYR A 197 2.05 26.08 20.76
C TYR A 197 0.72 26.54 21.38
N SER A 198 0.32 27.79 21.12
CA SER A 198 -0.92 28.39 21.61
C SER A 198 -1.38 29.44 20.61
N ALA A 199 -2.71 29.61 20.48
CA ALA A 199 -3.29 30.67 19.66
C ALA A 199 -4.58 31.24 20.27
N PRO A 200 -4.95 32.50 19.96
CA PRO A 200 -6.25 33.04 20.32
C PRO A 200 -7.39 32.18 19.79
N VAL A 201 -8.44 32.03 20.59
CA VAL A 201 -9.62 31.22 20.26
C VAL A 201 -10.38 31.76 19.04
N GLY A 202 -10.21 33.04 18.72
CA GLY A 202 -10.73 33.65 17.49
C GLY A 202 -10.05 33.15 16.21
N GLY A 203 -8.93 32.44 16.31
CA GLY A 203 -8.13 32.01 15.16
C GLY A 203 -7.31 33.15 14.54
N GLY A 204 -6.74 32.89 13.36
CA GLY A 204 -6.07 33.88 12.53
C GLY A 204 -4.61 34.16 12.88
N GLN A 205 -4.03 33.49 13.89
CA GLN A 205 -2.61 33.65 14.20
C GLN A 205 -1.76 32.93 13.15
N ASP A 206 -0.75 33.61 12.63
CA ASP A 206 0.25 33.03 11.74
C ASP A 206 1.20 32.09 12.50
N ILE A 207 1.27 30.84 12.04
CA ILE A 207 2.08 29.78 12.62
C ILE A 207 2.92 29.14 11.51
N VAL A 208 4.18 28.83 11.83
CA VAL A 208 5.08 28.07 10.97
C VAL A 208 5.27 26.68 11.57
N LEU A 209 4.98 25.66 10.79
CA LEU A 209 5.15 24.25 11.12
C LEU A 209 6.29 23.67 10.30
N LEU A 210 7.29 23.08 10.97
CA LEU A 210 8.33 22.28 10.35
C LEU A 210 7.92 20.81 10.35
N CYS A 211 8.09 20.13 9.23
CA CYS A 211 7.66 18.76 9.05
C CYS A 211 8.60 17.97 8.14
N ASP A 212 8.40 16.65 8.15
CA ASP A 212 8.88 15.80 7.07
C ASP A 212 8.24 16.16 5.73
N ARG A 213 8.79 15.62 4.64
CA ARG A 213 8.38 15.99 3.29
C ARG A 213 6.87 15.81 3.07
N VAL A 214 6.18 16.87 2.66
CA VAL A 214 4.75 16.85 2.29
C VAL A 214 4.52 17.10 0.80
N VAL A 215 3.39 16.62 0.27
CA VAL A 215 2.93 16.89 -1.10
C VAL A 215 2.04 18.13 -1.05
N LYS A 216 2.31 19.12 -1.91
CA LYS A 216 1.69 20.46 -1.78
C LYS A 216 0.17 20.46 -1.89
N ASP A 217 -0.36 19.66 -2.79
CA ASP A 217 -1.79 19.62 -3.11
C ASP A 217 -2.52 18.49 -2.36
N ASP A 218 -1.82 17.80 -1.45
CA ASP A 218 -2.33 16.63 -0.72
C ASP A 218 -1.89 16.67 0.74
N ILE A 219 -2.15 17.80 1.39
CA ILE A 219 -1.86 18.00 2.80
C ILE A 219 -2.86 18.98 3.42
N ARG A 220 -3.30 18.69 4.65
CA ARG A 220 -4.04 19.61 5.52
C ARG A 220 -3.45 19.57 6.93
N ILE A 221 -3.71 20.62 7.70
CA ILE A 221 -3.39 20.67 9.14
C ILE A 221 -4.71 20.65 9.89
N ARG A 222 -4.94 19.59 10.67
CA ARG A 222 -6.17 19.41 11.46
C ARG A 222 -5.89 19.76 12.92
N PHE A 223 -6.75 20.60 13.48
CA PHE A 223 -6.85 20.84 14.91
C PHE A 223 -8.08 20.10 15.42
N TRP A 224 -7.97 19.44 16.57
CA TRP A 224 -9.10 18.69 17.12
C TRP A 224 -9.04 18.57 18.65
N GLU A 225 -10.21 18.34 19.24
CA GLU A 225 -10.38 18.11 20.67
C GLU A 225 -11.29 16.90 20.89
N GLU A 226 -10.89 16.02 21.80
CA GLU A 226 -11.73 14.92 22.30
C GLU A 226 -12.20 15.23 23.72
N ARG A 227 -13.45 14.87 24.01
CA ARG A 227 -14.04 14.89 25.35
C ARG A 227 -14.80 13.58 25.54
N ASP A 228 -14.59 12.92 26.68
CA ASP A 228 -15.21 11.62 26.99
C ASP A 228 -15.04 10.59 25.85
N ASP A 229 -13.81 10.50 25.32
CA ASP A 229 -13.41 9.64 24.18
C ASP A 229 -14.21 9.86 22.88
N CYS A 230 -14.86 11.02 22.76
CA CYS A 230 -15.62 11.42 21.59
C CYS A 230 -15.06 12.71 20.99
N LEU A 231 -14.98 12.76 19.65
CA LEU A 231 -14.57 13.96 18.93
C LEU A 231 -15.56 15.10 19.23
N TYR A 232 -15.11 16.10 19.96
CA TYR A 232 -15.91 17.25 20.35
C TYR A 232 -15.84 18.37 19.31
N TRP A 233 -14.64 18.63 18.79
CA TRP A 233 -14.42 19.67 17.81
C TRP A 233 -13.28 19.29 16.87
N GLU A 234 -13.42 19.67 15.60
CA GLU A 234 -12.31 19.70 14.65
C GLU A 234 -12.41 20.89 13.71
N ALA A 235 -11.26 21.38 13.27
CA ALA A 235 -11.15 22.39 12.22
C ALA A 235 -9.83 22.24 11.45
N PHE A 236 -9.80 22.77 10.23
CA PHE A 236 -8.61 22.80 9.41
C PHE A 236 -8.01 24.20 9.37
N ALA A 237 -6.68 24.25 9.40
CA ALA A 237 -5.94 25.49 9.30
C ALA A 237 -6.01 26.08 7.89
N ASP A 238 -5.96 27.41 7.78
CA ASP A 238 -6.03 28.12 6.50
C ASP A 238 -4.62 28.37 5.93
N PHE A 239 -4.35 27.82 4.74
CA PHE A 239 -3.12 28.06 3.97
C PHE A 239 -3.31 27.65 2.51
N LYS A 240 -2.40 28.11 1.64
CA LYS A 240 -2.34 27.79 0.21
C LYS A 240 -1.11 26.96 -0.12
N ALA A 241 -1.09 26.32 -1.28
CA ALA A 241 0.08 25.57 -1.78
C ALA A 241 1.36 26.45 -1.92
N SER A 242 1.20 27.77 -2.07
CA SER A 242 2.29 28.75 -2.04
C SER A 242 2.98 28.85 -0.67
N ASP A 243 2.23 28.61 0.40
CA ASP A 243 2.66 28.80 1.78
C ASP A 243 3.45 27.58 2.30
N ILE A 244 3.52 26.53 1.47
CA ILE A 244 4.36 25.35 1.69
C ILE A 244 5.75 25.63 1.13
N HIS A 245 6.70 25.85 2.05
CA HIS A 245 8.09 26.10 1.73
C HIS A 245 8.84 24.79 1.48
N LYS A 246 9.19 24.56 0.22
CA LYS A 246 10.07 23.47 -0.25
C LYS A 246 9.69 22.07 0.27
N HIS A 247 8.41 21.84 0.57
CA HIS A 247 7.86 20.58 1.11
C HIS A 247 8.19 20.27 2.58
N PHE A 248 8.90 21.14 3.31
CA PHE A 248 9.37 20.85 4.68
C PHE A 248 8.93 21.86 5.73
N ALA A 249 8.25 22.93 5.32
CA ALA A 249 7.60 23.84 6.24
C ALA A 249 6.28 24.34 5.64
N ILE A 250 5.31 24.61 6.50
CA ILE A 250 4.01 25.17 6.14
C ILE A 250 3.77 26.41 7.01
N SER A 251 3.56 27.55 6.36
CA SER A 251 3.00 28.73 7.02
C SER A 251 1.48 28.65 6.91
N PHE A 252 0.76 28.84 8.01
CA PHE A 252 -0.70 28.76 8.03
C PHE A 252 -1.30 29.66 9.11
N ARG A 253 -2.60 29.91 9.02
CA ARG A 253 -3.38 30.61 10.04
C ARG A 253 -4.18 29.64 10.90
N SER A 254 -4.10 29.80 12.21
CA SER A 254 -4.84 28.95 13.16
C SER A 254 -6.36 29.04 12.89
N PRO A 255 -7.09 27.91 12.96
CA PRO A 255 -8.54 27.95 12.84
C PRO A 255 -9.18 28.60 14.06
N LYS A 256 -10.42 29.05 13.89
CA LYS A 256 -11.27 29.54 14.97
C LYS A 256 -11.80 28.35 15.79
N TYR A 257 -11.72 28.44 17.11
CA TYR A 257 -12.27 27.44 18.01
C TYR A 257 -13.81 27.56 18.10
N CYS A 258 -14.51 26.47 18.45
CA CYS A 258 -15.98 26.44 18.44
C CYS A 258 -16.63 27.38 19.46
N ASP A 259 -16.04 27.52 20.65
CA ASP A 259 -16.54 28.39 21.71
C ASP A 259 -15.56 29.54 22.00
N LEU A 260 -15.97 30.76 21.70
CA LEU A 260 -15.14 31.95 21.90
C LEU A 260 -15.25 32.55 23.30
N SER A 261 -16.19 32.07 24.12
CA SER A 261 -16.47 32.62 25.46
C SER A 261 -15.59 32.02 26.56
N VAL A 262 -14.68 31.12 26.17
CA VAL A 262 -13.82 30.37 27.08
C VAL A 262 -12.87 31.31 27.83
N GLN A 263 -12.76 31.10 29.15
CA GLN A 263 -11.96 31.96 30.02
C GLN A 263 -10.54 31.44 30.26
N ASN A 264 -10.32 30.15 30.07
CA ASN A 264 -9.04 29.48 30.29
C ASN A 264 -8.53 28.87 28.98
N ALA A 265 -7.23 28.63 28.91
CA ALA A 265 -6.61 27.94 27.77
C ALA A 265 -7.15 26.51 27.64
N ILE A 266 -7.52 26.12 26.43
CA ILE A 266 -8.04 24.79 26.12
C ILE A 266 -6.96 24.02 25.35
N PRO A 267 -6.53 22.84 25.85
CA PRO A 267 -5.62 21.98 25.11
C PRO A 267 -6.35 21.37 23.92
N VAL A 268 -5.74 21.48 22.74
CA VAL A 268 -6.21 20.84 21.51
C VAL A 268 -5.05 20.10 20.87
N ASN A 269 -5.36 19.07 20.09
CA ASN A 269 -4.40 18.33 19.30
C ASN A 269 -4.22 18.98 17.92
N VAL A 270 -3.03 18.78 17.34
CA VAL A 270 -2.71 19.22 15.98
C VAL A 270 -1.99 18.11 15.23
N GLU A 271 -2.40 17.87 13.99
CA GLU A 271 -1.84 16.82 13.15
C GLU A 271 -1.79 17.22 11.68
N LEU A 272 -0.92 16.55 10.93
CA LEU A 272 -0.89 16.60 9.47
C LEU A 272 -1.75 15.48 8.92
N VAL A 273 -2.61 15.80 7.96
CA VAL A 273 -3.54 14.85 7.33
C VAL A 273 -3.32 14.86 5.82
N ARG A 274 -3.17 13.68 5.22
CA ARG A 274 -3.28 13.50 3.76
C ARG A 274 -4.75 13.30 3.40
N PRO A 275 -5.34 14.19 2.57
CA PRO A 275 -6.68 13.96 2.02
C PRO A 275 -6.77 12.70 1.16
N SER A 276 -5.71 12.35 0.43
CA SER A 276 -5.70 11.17 -0.42
C SER A 276 -5.66 9.86 0.40
N PRO A 277 -6.40 8.82 -0.06
CA PRO A 277 -6.40 7.51 0.57
C PRO A 277 -5.18 6.68 0.22
#